data_AF-A0A816HUL7-F1
#
_entry.id   AF-A0A816HUL7-F1
#
_cell.length_a   1.000
_cell.length_b   1.000
_cell.length_c   1.000
_cell.angle_alpha   90.00
_cell.angle_beta   90.00
_cell.angle_gamma   90.00
#
_symmetry.space_group_name_H-M   'P 1'
#
loop_
_entity.id
_entity.type
_entity.pdbx_description
1 polymer ?
#
loop_
_entity_poly.entity_id
_entity_poly.type
_entity_poly.pdbx_seq_one_letter_code
_entity_poly.pdbx_strand_id
1 'polypeptide(L)'
;MEEGTLSYIVDGQYLGVAFSDLKDKGTLYPMVSSVWGHCEITMRYINGLEPEPFQLMDTCRRVIRKQLGRTNLHLINQLPLPTSLQNYLVYQ
;
A
#
# COMPACT_ATOMS: atom_id res chain seq x y z
N MET A 1 6.35 -8.51 11.21
CA MET A 1 5.50 -9.16 10.18
C MET A 1 4.33 -9.83 10.90
N GLU A 2 3.26 -9.08 11.12
CA GLU A 2 2.24 -9.44 12.12
C GLU A 2 1.30 -10.55 11.73
N GLU A 3 0.96 -10.71 10.46
CA GLU A 3 0.11 -11.80 10.02
C GLU A 3 0.95 -13.00 9.54
N GLY A 4 2.23 -12.76 9.24
CA GLY A 4 3.11 -13.78 8.68
C GLY A 4 2.75 -14.14 7.24
N THR A 5 2.24 -13.18 6.46
CA THR A 5 1.82 -13.38 5.07
C THR A 5 2.73 -12.62 4.11
N LEU A 6 2.88 -13.15 2.90
CA LEU A 6 3.48 -12.46 1.76
C LEU A 6 2.46 -12.40 0.61
N SER A 7 2.33 -11.23 0.02
CA SER A 7 1.40 -10.93 -1.07
C SER A 7 2.06 -10.05 -2.10
N TYR A 8 1.43 -9.94 -3.27
CA TYR A 8 1.95 -9.15 -4.39
C TYR A 8 0.91 -8.14 -4.86
N ILE A 9 1.42 -7.02 -5.38
CA ILE A 9 0.62 -5.97 -6.01
C ILE A 9 1.17 -5.74 -7.41
N VAL A 10 0.31 -5.80 -8.43
CA VAL A 10 0.64 -5.50 -9.83
C VAL A 10 -0.34 -4.45 -10.34
N ASP A 11 0.15 -3.39 -10.96
CA ASP A 11 -0.66 -2.25 -11.44
C ASP A 11 -1.61 -1.68 -10.36
N GLY A 12 -1.11 -1.69 -9.11
CA GLY A 12 -1.85 -1.25 -7.93
C GLY A 12 -2.99 -2.19 -7.52
N GLN A 13 -3.15 -3.37 -8.13
CA GLN A 13 -4.14 -4.36 -7.73
C GLN A 13 -3.52 -5.37 -6.76
N TYR A 14 -4.17 -5.59 -5.62
CA TYR A 14 -3.79 -6.61 -4.66
C TYR A 14 -4.19 -8.00 -5.18
N LEU A 15 -3.22 -8.91 -5.32
CA LEU A 15 -3.43 -10.23 -5.92
C LEU A 15 -3.78 -11.33 -4.91
N GLY A 16 -3.92 -10.99 -3.62
CA GLY A 16 -4.17 -11.96 -2.56
C GLY A 16 -2.90 -12.44 -1.85
N VAL A 17 -3.10 -13.30 -0.85
CA VAL A 17 -2.02 -13.94 -0.08
C VAL A 17 -1.42 -15.06 -0.92
N ALA A 18 -0.11 -15.00 -1.17
CA ALA A 18 0.63 -16.03 -1.88
C ALA A 18 1.28 -17.04 -0.91
N PHE A 19 1.75 -16.56 0.24
CA PHE A 19 2.35 -17.39 1.29
C PHE A 19 1.82 -16.99 2.66
N SER A 20 1.61 -17.98 3.52
CA SER A 20 1.21 -17.84 4.93
C SER A 20 2.27 -18.46 5.85
N ASP A 21 2.05 -18.37 7.16
CA ASP A 21 2.82 -19.09 8.19
C ASP A 21 4.32 -18.72 8.25
N LEU A 22 4.62 -17.45 7.98
CA LEU A 22 5.99 -16.94 7.94
C LEU A 22 6.50 -16.36 9.27
N LYS A 23 5.66 -16.24 10.31
CA LYS A 23 6.05 -15.64 11.61
C LYS A 23 7.24 -16.34 12.26
N ASP A 24 7.21 -17.66 12.26
CA ASP A 24 8.16 -18.47 13.02
C ASP A 24 9.35 -18.95 12.15
N LYS A 25 9.51 -18.35 10.96
CA LYS A 25 10.57 -18.71 10.00
C LYS A 25 11.86 -17.92 10.21
N GLY A 26 11.93 -17.09 11.26
CA GLY A 26 13.07 -16.23 11.56
C GLY A 26 13.09 -14.96 10.72
N THR A 27 14.28 -14.38 10.54
CA THR A 27 14.44 -13.14 9.76
C THR A 27 14.35 -13.44 8.27
N LEU A 28 13.44 -12.76 7.57
CA LEU A 28 13.31 -12.84 6.12
C LEU A 28 14.05 -11.68 5.45
N TYR A 29 14.57 -11.94 4.25
CA TYR A 29 15.26 -10.95 3.44
C TYR A 29 14.59 -10.84 2.07
N PRO A 30 14.44 -9.64 1.51
CA PRO A 30 14.06 -9.49 0.10
C PRO A 30 15.06 -10.22 -0.80
N MET A 31 14.57 -10.99 -1.77
CA MET A 31 15.41 -11.79 -2.65
C MET A 31 14.86 -11.80 -4.07
N VAL A 32 15.77 -11.79 -5.04
CA VAL A 32 15.50 -11.99 -6.47
C VAL A 32 16.53 -12.96 -7.03
N SER A 33 16.11 -13.85 -7.91
CA SER A 33 17.00 -14.72 -8.68
C SER A 33 16.73 -14.51 -10.17
N SER A 34 17.78 -14.46 -10.98
CA SER A 34 17.67 -14.26 -12.43
C SER A 34 18.66 -15.15 -13.16
N VAL A 35 18.24 -15.62 -14.32
CA VAL A 35 19.07 -16.41 -15.27
C VAL A 35 19.36 -15.64 -16.55
N TRP A 36 18.93 -14.37 -16.63
CA TRP A 36 18.97 -13.58 -17.85
C TRP A 36 20.23 -12.68 -17.89
N GLY A 37 21.05 -12.84 -18.94
CA GLY A 37 22.25 -12.02 -19.17
C GLY A 37 21.90 -10.56 -19.51
N HIS A 38 22.50 -9.61 -18.79
CA HIS A 38 22.19 -8.17 -18.86
C HIS A 38 20.83 -7.76 -18.26
N CYS A 39 20.26 -8.57 -17.37
CA CYS A 39 19.10 -8.13 -16.59
C CYS A 39 19.53 -7.09 -15.54
N GLU A 40 18.81 -5.97 -15.46
CA GLU A 40 18.93 -4.99 -14.40
C GLU A 40 17.66 -5.01 -13.54
N ILE A 41 17.82 -5.20 -12.23
CA ILE A 41 16.72 -5.24 -11.27
C ILE A 41 16.95 -4.12 -10.26
N THR A 42 15.98 -3.22 -10.15
CA THR A 42 15.98 -2.16 -9.14
C THR A 42 15.00 -2.51 -8.03
N MET A 43 15.48 -2.52 -6.79
CA MET A 43 14.63 -2.69 -5.61
C MET A 43 14.53 -1.35 -4.87
N ARG A 44 13.31 -0.90 -4.61
CA ARG A 44 13.04 0.32 -3.86
C ARG A 44 12.20 -0.03 -2.63
N TYR A 45 12.71 0.32 -1.46
CA TYR A 45 11.92 0.28 -0.24
C TYR A 45 10.84 1.37 -0.31
N ILE A 46 9.58 0.97 -0.13
CA ILE A 46 8.44 1.91 -0.18
C ILE A 46 8.16 2.43 1.23
N ASN A 47 7.81 1.53 2.15
CA ASN A 47 7.49 1.87 3.52
C ASN A 47 7.49 0.63 4.43
N GLY A 48 7.36 0.90 5.72
CA GLY A 48 7.08 -0.06 6.78
C GLY A 48 5.97 0.51 7.63
N LEU A 49 5.13 -0.37 8.17
CA LEU A 49 3.98 0.02 8.96
C LEU A 49 4.09 -0.68 10.30
N GLU A 50 4.11 0.11 11.37
CA GLU A 50 4.12 -0.43 12.73
C GLU A 50 2.74 -1.00 13.07
N PRO A 51 2.69 -2.04 13.92
CA PRO A 51 1.46 -2.70 14.30
C PRO A 51 0.64 -1.91 15.33
N GLU A 52 0.34 -0.66 15.00
CA GLU A 52 -0.42 0.23 15.86
C GLU A 52 -1.80 0.51 15.25
N PRO A 53 -2.82 0.78 16.08
CA PRO A 53 -4.11 1.22 15.58
C PRO A 53 -3.97 2.48 14.73
N PHE A 54 -4.53 2.47 13.52
CA PHE A 54 -4.57 3.66 12.68
C PHE A 54 -5.36 4.78 13.37
N GLN A 55 -4.88 6.01 13.21
CA GLN A 55 -5.64 7.18 13.64
C GLN A 55 -6.98 7.24 12.90
N LEU A 56 -8.00 7.77 13.57
CA LEU A 56 -9.35 7.92 13.00
C LEU A 56 -9.30 8.67 11.67
N MET A 57 -8.47 9.71 11.59
CA MET A 57 -8.31 10.52 10.38
C MET A 57 -7.87 9.67 9.18
N ASP A 58 -6.86 8.81 9.36
CA ASP A 58 -6.35 7.96 8.27
C ASP A 58 -7.35 6.91 7.81
N THR A 59 -8.10 6.35 8.77
CA THR A 59 -9.20 5.42 8.47
C THR A 59 -10.28 6.12 7.66
N CYS A 60 -10.70 7.32 8.08
CA CYS A 60 -11.68 8.12 7.35
C CYS A 60 -11.19 8.46 5.94
N ARG A 61 -9.94 8.93 5.79
CA ARG A 61 -9.31 9.21 4.49
C ARG A 61 -9.32 7.99 3.59
N ARG A 62 -8.92 6.82 4.11
CA ARG A 62 -8.91 5.56 3.36
C ARG A 62 -10.31 5.19 2.86
N VAL A 63 -11.32 5.26 3.73
CA VAL A 63 -12.69 4.92 3.38
C VAL A 63 -13.24 5.86 2.31
N ILE A 64 -13.04 7.17 2.45
CA ILE A 64 -13.48 8.18 1.48
C ILE A 64 -12.83 7.93 0.11
N ARG A 65 -11.50 7.75 0.07
CA ARG A 65 -10.77 7.47 -1.19
C ARG A 65 -11.19 6.14 -1.82
N LYS A 66 -11.49 5.12 -1.00
CA LYS A 66 -12.01 3.84 -1.49
C LYS A 66 -13.39 4.00 -2.15
N GLN A 67 -14.27 4.80 -1.56
CA GLN A 67 -15.62 5.05 -2.11
C GLN A 67 -15.58 5.91 -3.37
N LEU A 68 -14.70 6.92 -3.43
CA LEU A 68 -14.49 7.69 -4.66
C LEU A 68 -13.94 6.80 -5.79
N GLY A 69 -13.00 5.92 -5.46
CA GLY A 69 -12.27 5.13 -6.44
C GLY A 69 -11.12 5.93 -7.06
N ARG A 70 -10.11 5.21 -7.57
CA ARG A 70 -8.85 5.82 -8.06
C ARG A 70 -9.06 6.79 -9.22
N THR A 71 -10.01 6.49 -10.12
CA THR A 71 -10.33 7.32 -11.28
C THR A 71 -10.90 8.67 -10.88
N ASN A 72 -11.66 8.74 -9.78
CA ASN A 72 -12.40 9.93 -9.37
C ASN A 72 -11.66 10.79 -8.34
N LEU A 73 -10.40 10.46 -7.99
CA LEU A 73 -9.63 11.24 -7.03
C LEU A 73 -9.42 12.70 -7.49
N HIS A 74 -9.40 12.95 -8.80
CA HIS A 74 -9.34 14.32 -9.34
C HIS A 74 -10.59 15.16 -9.02
N LEU A 75 -11.72 14.53 -8.70
CA LEU A 75 -12.97 15.21 -8.34
C LEU A 75 -12.98 15.69 -6.89
N ILE A 76 -11.98 15.36 -6.06
CA ILE A 76 -11.92 15.77 -4.65
C ILE A 76 -12.01 17.29 -4.51
N ASN A 77 -11.41 18.04 -5.45
CA ASN A 77 -11.43 19.50 -5.46
C ASN A 77 -12.82 20.10 -5.77
N GLN A 78 -13.75 19.29 -6.29
CA GLN A 78 -15.13 19.68 -6.60
C GLN A 78 -16.10 19.35 -5.46
N LEU A 79 -15.65 18.59 -4.44
CA LEU A 79 -16.50 18.27 -3.30
C LEU A 79 -16.77 19.53 -2.48
N PRO A 80 -17.98 19.68 -1.90
CA PRO A 80 -18.35 20.80 -1.04
C PRO A 80 -17.70 20.66 0.35
N LEU A 81 -16.37 20.59 0.38
CA LEU A 81 -15.53 20.41 1.56
C LEU A 81 -14.58 21.61 1.68
N PRO A 82 -14.23 22.03 2.91
CA PRO A 82 -13.16 22.98 3.14
C PRO A 82 -11.84 22.56 2.48
N THR A 83 -11.05 23.53 1.99
CA THR A 83 -9.77 23.29 1.29
C THR A 83 -8.79 22.44 2.10
N SER A 84 -8.77 22.59 3.43
CA SER A 84 -7.94 21.78 4.32
C SER A 84 -8.27 20.28 4.22
N LEU A 85 -9.56 19.93 4.15
CA LEU A 85 -10.01 18.55 4.00
C LEU A 85 -9.79 18.03 2.58
N GLN A 86 -9.97 18.87 1.56
CA GLN A 86 -9.63 18.50 0.19
C GLN A 86 -8.13 18.14 0.08
N ASN A 87 -7.26 18.99 0.61
CA ASN A 87 -5.81 18.74 0.64
C ASN A 87 -5.45 17.46 1.40
N TYR A 88 -6.07 17.24 2.56
CA TYR A 88 -5.88 16.02 3.34
C TYR A 88 -6.28 14.76 2.56
N LEU A 89 -7.38 14.82 1.81
CA LEU A 89 -7.85 13.70 0.99
C LEU A 89 -7.00 13.48 -0.26
N VAL A 90 -6.35 14.50 -0.82
CA VAL A 90 -5.47 14.39 -2.00
C VAL A 90 -4.09 13.81 -1.63
N TYR A 91 -3.56 14.17 -0.46
CA TYR A 91 -2.20 13.82 -0.02
C TYR A 91 -1.94 12.30 -0.07
N GLN A 92 -0.83 11.93 -0.73
CA GLN A 92 -0.37 10.55 -0.90
C GLN A 92 0.39 10.04 0.33
#